data_AF-A0A0Q9WJ92-F1
#
_entry.id   AF-A0A0Q9WJ92-F1
#
_cell.length_a   1.000
_cell.length_b   1.000
_cell.length_c   1.000
_cell.angle_alpha   90.00
_cell.angle_beta   90.00
_cell.angle_gamma   90.00
#
_symmetry.space_group_name_H-M   'P 1'
#
loop_
_entity.id
_entity.type
_entity.pdbx_description
1 polymer ?
#
loop_
_entity_poly.entity_id
_entity_poly.type
_entity_poly.pdbx_seq_one_letter_code
_entity_poly.pdbx_strand_id
1 'polypeptide(L)'
;MSQIKTKTSNDDELWMPAPRLNSRVIRELPSREEVVEAQGIDSESRARNRRMFGSLLGTLQKFCQEESRLRKNEDKKALIEKKLENQELKERALLQKERDSLFLDRKLKQLEIICLEKKMARLRDFKAWESSIIYHQNHIRTKTKPHLFFQPRMHTVQTEKLLIKSKCELDHLIEQRREHLHDELRKIDCSNNIDDDSSLNRRNIYYNKNEEPTKSNIPGIRDNTEKRDYSNVPIEDNPLKSNNLVIQKA
;
A
#
# COMPACT_ATOMS: atom_id res chain seq x y z
N MET A 1 22.76 42.59 5.34
CA MET A 1 23.90 43.47 5.71
C MET A 1 24.56 43.93 4.42
N SER A 2 24.32 45.18 4.03
CA SER A 2 25.26 46.07 3.31
C SER A 2 24.45 47.22 2.70
N GLN A 3 24.57 48.41 3.30
CA GLN A 3 24.11 49.64 2.68
C GLN A 3 25.19 50.14 1.72
N ILE A 4 24.78 50.68 0.58
CA ILE A 4 25.58 51.65 -0.15
C ILE A 4 24.71 52.88 -0.41
N LYS A 5 25.20 53.99 0.13
CA LYS A 5 24.63 55.33 0.10
C LYS A 5 25.50 56.13 -0.88
N THR A 6 24.92 56.69 -1.93
CA THR A 6 25.59 57.68 -2.80
C THR A 6 24.71 58.92 -2.82
N LYS A 7 25.02 59.90 -1.97
CA LYS A 7 25.82 61.11 -2.26
C LYS A 7 25.09 62.07 -3.21
N THR A 8 24.64 63.14 -2.58
CA THR A 8 24.17 64.45 -3.04
C THR A 8 24.94 65.02 -4.23
N SER A 9 24.21 65.61 -5.19
CA SER A 9 24.79 66.52 -6.18
C SER A 9 23.83 67.68 -6.46
N ASN A 10 24.26 68.84 -5.98
CA ASN A 10 24.12 70.20 -6.52
C ASN A 10 22.74 70.76 -6.86
N ASP A 11 22.31 71.65 -5.97
CA ASP A 11 21.47 72.81 -6.25
C ASP A 11 22.24 73.77 -7.16
N ASP A 12 21.93 73.77 -8.45
CA ASP A 12 22.13 74.91 -9.35
C ASP A 12 20.79 75.20 -10.01
N GLU A 13 20.13 76.21 -9.44
CA GLU A 13 18.80 76.73 -9.71
C GLU A 13 18.72 77.34 -11.11
N LEU A 14 18.62 76.49 -12.14
CA LEU A 14 18.33 76.91 -13.50
C LEU A 14 16.82 77.15 -13.63
N TRP A 15 16.42 78.43 -13.53
CA TRP A 15 15.10 78.93 -13.89
C TRP A 15 14.79 78.62 -15.37
N MET A 16 14.30 77.41 -15.62
CA MET A 16 13.68 77.02 -16.88
C MET A 16 12.27 77.61 -16.88
N PRO A 17 11.91 78.48 -17.85
CA PRO A 17 10.53 78.93 -17.97
C PRO A 17 9.65 77.68 -18.14
N ALA A 18 8.66 77.50 -17.25
CA ALA A 18 7.69 76.43 -17.39
C ALA A 18 7.14 76.43 -18.85
N PRO A 19 7.05 75.27 -19.52
CA PRO A 19 6.56 75.20 -20.88
C PRO A 19 5.22 75.92 -20.97
N ARG A 20 5.10 76.94 -21.82
CA ARG A 20 3.82 77.60 -22.06
C ARG A 20 2.89 76.56 -22.67
N LEU A 21 1.96 76.04 -21.86
CA LEU A 21 0.82 75.27 -22.36
C LEU A 21 -0.01 76.21 -23.23
N ASN A 22 0.25 76.22 -24.53
CA ASN A 22 -0.69 76.74 -25.51
C ASN A 22 -2.00 76.01 -25.28
N SER A 23 -3.04 76.76 -24.90
CA SER A 23 -4.36 76.22 -24.57
C SER A 23 -4.79 75.27 -25.68
N ARG A 24 -4.81 73.97 -25.38
CA ARG A 24 -5.47 73.02 -26.25
C ARG A 24 -6.95 73.32 -26.08
N VAL A 25 -7.52 74.03 -27.06
CA VAL A 25 -8.96 74.14 -27.21
C VAL A 25 -9.48 72.71 -27.30
N ILE A 26 -10.00 72.20 -26.18
CA ILE A 26 -10.82 71.00 -26.18
C ILE A 26 -12.08 71.44 -26.91
N ARG A 27 -12.16 71.14 -28.21
CA ARG A 27 -13.44 71.21 -28.90
C ARG A 27 -14.34 70.24 -28.15
N GLU A 28 -15.36 70.79 -27.48
CA GLU A 28 -16.37 69.98 -26.84
C GLU A 28 -16.85 68.96 -27.87
N LEU A 29 -16.71 67.68 -27.54
CA LEU A 29 -17.17 66.64 -28.45
C LEU A 29 -18.68 66.86 -28.61
N PRO A 30 -19.19 66.95 -29.84
CA PRO A 30 -20.60 67.22 -30.07
C PRO A 30 -21.44 66.19 -29.31
N SER A 31 -22.56 66.67 -28.75
CA SER A 31 -23.46 65.82 -27.98
C SER A 31 -23.93 64.65 -28.83
N ARG A 32 -24.22 63.50 -28.21
CA ARG A 32 -24.73 62.31 -28.90
C ARG A 32 -25.94 62.65 -29.79
N GLU A 33 -26.78 63.57 -29.33
CA GLU A 33 -27.95 64.06 -30.08
C GLU A 33 -27.53 64.88 -31.30
N GLU A 34 -26.58 65.81 -31.15
CA GLU A 34 -26.04 66.64 -32.22
C GLU A 34 -25.35 65.83 -33.33
N VAL A 35 -24.63 64.76 -32.97
CA VAL A 35 -23.99 63.84 -33.92
C VAL A 35 -25.04 63.03 -34.70
N VAL A 36 -26.11 62.60 -34.04
CA VAL A 36 -27.19 61.82 -34.67
C VAL A 36 -28.02 62.69 -35.61
N GLU A 37 -28.29 63.94 -35.22
CA GLU A 37 -28.95 64.92 -36.08
C GLU A 37 -28.11 65.25 -37.32
N ALA A 38 -26.80 65.47 -37.17
CA ALA A 38 -25.89 65.73 -38.28
C ALA A 38 -25.75 64.54 -39.27
N GLN A 39 -25.89 63.30 -38.79
CA GLN A 39 -25.86 62.08 -39.61
C GLN A 39 -27.22 61.71 -40.22
N GLY A 40 -28.29 62.36 -39.77
CA GLY A 40 -29.66 62.05 -40.17
C GLY A 40 -30.10 62.67 -41.50
N ILE A 41 -29.30 63.52 -42.12
CA ILE A 41 -29.75 64.36 -43.24
C ILE A 41 -29.91 63.55 -44.55
N ASP A 42 -29.09 62.53 -44.76
CA ASP A 42 -29.13 61.70 -45.97
C ASP A 42 -29.88 60.37 -45.75
N SER A 43 -30.91 60.14 -46.56
CA SER A 43 -31.76 58.94 -46.48
C SER A 43 -31.03 57.64 -46.85
N GLU A 44 -30.03 57.72 -47.75
CA GLU A 44 -29.25 56.56 -48.18
C GLU A 44 -28.27 56.12 -47.08
N SER A 45 -27.53 57.05 -46.49
CA SER A 45 -26.67 56.78 -45.33
C SER A 45 -27.45 56.26 -44.13
N ARG A 46 -28.67 56.75 -43.87
CA ARG A 46 -29.55 56.22 -42.82
C ARG A 46 -29.98 54.79 -43.10
N ALA A 47 -30.33 54.46 -44.36
CA ALA A 47 -30.67 53.09 -44.76
C ALA A 47 -29.45 52.16 -44.65
N ARG A 48 -28.26 52.62 -45.04
CA ARG A 48 -27.00 51.90 -44.87
C ARG A 48 -26.66 51.67 -43.40
N ASN A 49 -26.70 52.71 -42.56
CA ASN A 49 -26.43 52.61 -41.12
C ASN A 49 -27.42 51.65 -40.45
N ARG A 50 -28.72 51.71 -40.79
CA ARG A 50 -29.71 50.73 -40.31
C ARG A 50 -29.36 49.29 -40.69
N ARG A 51 -28.91 49.05 -41.93
CA ARG A 51 -28.45 47.73 -42.38
C ARG A 51 -27.17 47.29 -41.64
N MET A 52 -26.20 48.20 -41.47
CA MET A 52 -24.95 47.93 -40.76
C MET A 52 -25.18 47.61 -39.28
N PHE A 53 -25.99 48.41 -38.58
CA PHE A 53 -26.37 48.15 -37.19
C PHE A 53 -27.22 46.88 -37.05
N GLY A 54 -28.14 46.60 -37.99
CA GLY A 54 -28.91 45.36 -37.98
C GLY A 54 -28.03 44.12 -38.16
N SER A 55 -27.05 44.17 -39.06
CA SER A 55 -26.06 43.11 -39.24
C SER A 55 -25.19 42.92 -37.99
N LEU A 56 -24.71 44.02 -37.39
CA LEU A 56 -23.91 43.96 -36.16
C LEU A 56 -24.71 43.41 -34.98
N LEU A 57 -25.95 43.87 -34.78
CA LEU A 57 -26.83 43.42 -33.70
C LEU A 57 -27.20 41.93 -33.86
N GLY A 58 -27.47 41.49 -35.10
CA GLY A 58 -27.71 40.08 -35.41
C GLY A 58 -26.48 39.21 -35.11
N THR A 59 -25.28 39.70 -35.42
CA THR A 59 -24.02 38.98 -35.12
C THR A 59 -23.77 38.92 -33.61
N LEU A 60 -24.01 40.01 -32.87
CA LEU A 60 -23.90 40.04 -31.41
C LEU A 60 -24.87 39.07 -30.74
N GLN A 61 -26.13 39.03 -31.19
CA GLN A 61 -27.12 38.08 -30.70
C GLN A 61 -26.68 36.63 -30.98
N LYS A 62 -26.09 36.37 -32.15
CA LYS A 62 -25.51 35.06 -32.49
C LYS A 62 -24.35 34.69 -31.56
N PHE A 63 -23.44 35.62 -31.26
CA PHE A 63 -22.35 35.39 -30.30
C PHE A 63 -22.87 35.06 -28.89
N CYS A 64 -23.88 35.78 -28.38
CA CYS A 64 -24.47 35.48 -27.08
C CYS A 64 -25.12 34.08 -27.02
N GLN A 65 -25.80 33.67 -28.10
CA GLN A 65 -26.39 32.33 -28.20
C GLN A 65 -25.31 31.24 -28.30
N GLU A 66 -24.27 31.48 -29.10
CA GLU A 66 -23.13 30.57 -29.24
C GLU A 66 -22.38 30.41 -27.94
N GLU A 67 -22.09 31.50 -27.23
CA GLU A 67 -21.47 31.47 -25.90
C GLU A 67 -22.31 30.66 -24.92
N SER A 68 -23.62 30.92 -24.85
CA SER A 68 -24.52 30.18 -23.97
C SER A 68 -24.56 28.67 -24.27
N ARG A 69 -24.44 28.28 -25.54
CA ARG A 69 -24.35 26.87 -25.96
C ARG A 69 -22.99 26.26 -25.63
N LEU A 70 -21.91 27.02 -25.82
CA LEU A 70 -20.55 26.60 -25.50
C LEU A 70 -20.39 26.38 -23.99
N ARG A 71 -20.85 27.33 -23.16
CA ARG A 71 -20.86 27.20 -21.69
C ARG A 71 -21.54 25.92 -21.21
N LYS A 72 -22.74 25.62 -21.72
CA LYS A 72 -23.45 24.36 -21.39
C LYS A 72 -22.68 23.10 -21.77
N ASN A 73 -21.88 23.15 -22.84
CA ASN A 73 -21.06 22.01 -23.26
C ASN A 73 -19.78 21.90 -22.42
N GLU A 74 -19.17 23.03 -22.08
CA GLU A 74 -18.03 23.12 -21.14
C GLU A 74 -18.42 22.58 -19.77
N ASP A 75 -19.55 23.02 -19.21
CA ASP A 75 -20.05 22.56 -17.90
C ASP A 75 -20.30 21.05 -17.89
N LYS A 76 -20.89 20.51 -18.97
CA LYS A 76 -21.09 19.05 -19.12
C LYS A 76 -19.77 18.29 -19.20
N LYS A 77 -18.80 18.80 -19.95
CA LYS A 77 -17.46 18.20 -20.04
C LYS A 77 -16.76 18.22 -18.69
N ALA A 78 -16.78 19.36 -17.99
CA ALA A 78 -16.21 19.50 -16.66
C ALA A 78 -16.87 18.56 -15.63
N LEU A 79 -18.18 18.34 -15.72
CA LEU A 79 -18.88 17.38 -14.87
C LEU A 79 -18.44 15.94 -15.16
N ILE A 80 -18.31 15.57 -16.44
CA ILE A 80 -17.84 14.24 -16.84
C ILE A 80 -16.40 14.01 -16.40
N GLU A 81 -15.51 14.98 -16.64
CA GLU A 81 -14.10 14.93 -16.24
C GLU A 81 -13.97 14.81 -14.72
N LYS A 82 -14.70 15.63 -13.95
CA LYS A 82 -14.74 15.52 -12.49
C LYS A 82 -15.24 14.15 -12.04
N LYS A 83 -16.24 13.57 -12.72
CA LYS A 83 -16.73 12.23 -12.37
C LYS A 83 -15.67 11.16 -12.68
N LEU A 84 -14.96 11.29 -13.80
CA LEU A 84 -13.90 10.38 -14.21
C LEU A 84 -12.72 10.41 -13.25
N GLU A 85 -12.24 11.61 -12.89
CA GLU A 85 -11.17 11.81 -11.91
C GLU A 85 -11.54 11.21 -10.54
N ASN A 86 -12.77 11.45 -10.07
CA ASN A 86 -13.24 10.87 -8.82
C ASN A 86 -13.32 9.34 -8.87
N GLN A 87 -13.62 8.76 -10.03
CA GLN A 87 -13.63 7.31 -10.21
C GLN A 87 -12.21 6.75 -10.20
N GLU A 88 -11.29 7.35 -10.94
CA GLU A 88 -9.87 6.96 -10.97
C GLU A 88 -9.24 7.03 -9.57
N LEU A 89 -9.51 8.10 -8.80
CA LEU A 89 -9.01 8.24 -7.44
C LEU A 89 -9.52 7.11 -6.52
N LYS A 90 -10.79 6.72 -6.67
CA LYS A 90 -11.38 5.61 -5.90
C LYS A 90 -10.77 4.27 -6.29
N GLU A 91 -10.63 4.00 -7.58
CA GLU A 91 -10.01 2.76 -8.08
C GLU A 91 -8.56 2.64 -7.61
N ARG A 92 -7.78 3.72 -7.72
CA ARG A 92 -6.42 3.78 -7.21
C ARG A 92 -6.35 3.54 -5.70
N ALA A 93 -7.26 4.13 -4.93
CA ALA A 93 -7.33 3.92 -3.48
C ALA A 93 -7.71 2.47 -3.12
N LEU A 94 -8.59 1.83 -3.90
CA LEU A 94 -8.96 0.42 -3.71
C LEU A 94 -7.79 -0.51 -4.01
N LEU A 95 -7.12 -0.32 -5.15
CA LEU A 95 -5.93 -1.10 -5.52
C LEU A 95 -4.81 -0.95 -4.49
N GLN A 96 -4.61 0.26 -3.98
CA GLN A 96 -3.63 0.52 -2.93
C GLN A 96 -3.96 -0.25 -1.64
N LYS A 97 -5.23 -0.24 -1.21
CA LYS A 97 -5.68 -1.00 -0.03
C LYS A 97 -5.55 -2.50 -0.23
N GLU A 98 -5.91 -3.01 -1.40
CA GLU A 98 -5.79 -4.43 -1.73
C GLU A 98 -4.33 -4.86 -1.71
N ARG A 99 -3.43 -4.09 -2.34
CA ARG A 99 -1.99 -4.33 -2.30
C ARG A 99 -1.46 -4.38 -0.87
N ASP A 100 -1.82 -3.41 -0.05
CA ASP A 100 -1.35 -3.34 1.33
C ASP A 100 -1.91 -4.51 2.18
N SER A 101 -3.16 -4.92 1.93
CA SER A 101 -3.76 -6.11 2.55
C SER A 101 -3.03 -7.39 2.15
N LEU A 102 -2.74 -7.57 0.85
CA LEU A 102 -2.00 -8.74 0.36
C LEU A 102 -0.58 -8.79 0.92
N PHE A 103 0.08 -7.64 1.05
CA PHE A 103 1.40 -7.55 1.66
C PHE A 103 1.37 -7.94 3.14
N LEU A 104 0.36 -7.47 3.88
CA LEU A 104 0.17 -7.82 5.28
C LEU A 104 -0.12 -9.31 5.45
N ASP A 105 -1.03 -9.88 4.65
CA ASP A 105 -1.34 -11.31 4.69
C ASP A 105 -0.11 -12.17 4.40
N ARG A 106 0.64 -11.83 3.34
CA ARG A 106 1.91 -12.48 3.02
C ARG A 106 2.88 -12.43 4.19
N LYS A 107 3.02 -11.28 4.85
CA LYS A 107 3.90 -11.11 6.01
C LYS A 107 3.46 -11.98 7.18
N LEU A 108 2.17 -12.02 7.49
CA LEU A 108 1.60 -12.86 8.54
C LEU A 108 1.87 -14.34 8.26
N LYS A 109 1.67 -14.78 7.01
CA LYS A 109 1.96 -16.15 6.59
C LYS A 109 3.43 -16.52 6.72
N GLN A 110 4.34 -15.61 6.39
CA GLN A 110 5.77 -15.84 6.57
C GLN A 110 6.17 -15.97 8.05
N LEU A 111 5.61 -15.13 8.93
CA LEU A 111 5.81 -15.26 10.38
C LEU A 111 5.27 -16.58 10.92
N GLU A 112 4.08 -16.99 10.46
CA GLU A 112 3.47 -18.27 10.80
C GLU A 112 4.39 -19.44 10.43
N ILE A 113 4.94 -19.45 9.21
CA ILE A 113 5.91 -20.45 8.75
C ILE A 113 7.15 -20.48 9.66
N ILE A 114 7.75 -19.32 9.95
CA ILE A 114 8.95 -19.23 10.80
C ILE A 114 8.68 -19.76 12.21
N CYS A 115 7.52 -19.43 12.78
CA CYS A 115 7.10 -19.95 14.07
C CYS A 115 7.02 -21.49 14.04
N LEU A 116 6.34 -22.03 13.03
CA LEU A 116 6.19 -23.47 12.86
C LEU A 116 7.55 -24.17 12.68
N GLU A 117 8.45 -23.61 11.90
CA GLU A 117 9.82 -24.11 11.71
C GLU A 117 10.59 -24.16 13.03
N LYS A 118 10.53 -23.07 13.83
CA LYS A 118 11.17 -23.01 15.16
C LYS A 118 10.60 -24.08 16.11
N LYS A 119 9.28 -24.25 16.14
CA LYS A 119 8.61 -25.30 16.95
C LYS A 119 9.01 -26.70 16.50
N MET A 120 9.00 -26.96 15.20
CA MET A 120 9.41 -28.24 14.60
C MET A 120 10.85 -28.59 14.96
N ALA A 121 11.77 -27.61 14.90
CA ALA A 121 13.16 -27.81 15.28
C ALA A 121 13.28 -28.23 16.75
N ARG A 122 12.62 -27.52 17.67
CA ARG A 122 12.62 -27.87 19.11
C ARG A 122 12.06 -29.26 19.38
N LEU A 123 10.96 -29.63 18.72
CA LEU A 123 10.38 -30.97 18.83
C LEU A 123 11.34 -32.05 18.30
N ARG A 124 12.03 -31.79 17.19
CA ARG A 124 13.04 -32.70 16.64
C ARG A 124 14.19 -32.91 17.62
N ASP A 125 14.74 -31.85 18.18
CA ASP A 125 15.81 -31.91 19.17
C ASP A 125 15.38 -32.73 20.40
N PHE A 126 14.17 -32.47 20.90
CA PHE A 126 13.61 -33.22 22.03
C PHE A 126 13.45 -34.70 21.70
N LYS A 127 12.89 -35.04 20.54
CA LYS A 127 12.68 -36.44 20.14
C LYS A 127 14.00 -37.20 19.99
N ALA A 128 15.02 -36.56 19.43
CA ALA A 128 16.36 -37.14 19.32
C ALA A 128 16.97 -37.40 20.71
N TRP A 129 16.84 -36.43 21.61
CA TRP A 129 17.27 -36.56 23.00
C TRP A 129 16.52 -37.68 23.74
N GLU A 130 15.18 -37.68 23.68
CA GLU A 130 14.31 -38.67 24.33
C GLU A 130 14.63 -40.08 23.84
N SER A 131 14.87 -40.26 22.54
CA SER A 131 15.28 -41.55 21.97
C SER A 131 16.61 -42.04 22.57
N SER A 132 17.58 -41.14 22.80
CA SER A 132 18.84 -41.51 23.46
C SER A 132 18.65 -41.90 24.94
N ILE A 133 17.71 -41.26 25.65
CA ILE A 133 17.44 -41.54 27.06
C ILE A 133 16.65 -42.84 27.23
N ILE A 134 15.66 -43.10 26.37
CA ILE A 134 14.87 -44.34 26.39
C ILE A 134 15.77 -45.57 26.23
N TYR A 135 16.83 -45.48 25.44
CA TYR A 135 17.83 -46.56 25.32
C TYR A 135 18.45 -46.94 26.68
N HIS A 136 18.61 -45.98 27.59
CA HIS A 136 19.15 -46.20 28.93
C HIS A 136 18.12 -46.72 29.95
N GLN A 137 16.84 -46.84 29.60
CA GLN A 137 15.77 -47.22 30.54
C GLN A 137 15.93 -48.62 31.14
N ASN A 138 16.59 -49.53 30.42
CA ASN A 138 16.89 -50.90 30.88
C ASN A 138 18.27 -51.02 31.57
N HIS A 139 18.94 -49.92 31.84
CA HIS A 139 20.26 -49.89 32.45
C HIS A 139 20.22 -49.29 33.86
N ILE A 140 21.10 -49.78 34.73
CA ILE A 140 21.28 -49.27 36.08
C ILE A 140 22.23 -48.08 36.03
N ARG A 141 21.75 -46.92 36.51
CA ARG A 141 22.54 -45.69 36.67
C ARG A 141 23.44 -45.74 37.89
N THR A 142 24.70 -45.35 37.74
CA THR A 142 25.64 -45.20 38.87
C THR A 142 25.41 -43.87 39.62
N LYS A 143 25.82 -43.85 40.89
CA LYS A 143 25.75 -42.65 41.75
C LYS A 143 26.84 -41.60 41.43
N THR A 144 27.86 -41.98 40.66
CA THR A 144 29.01 -41.13 40.31
C THR A 144 28.62 -40.04 39.31
N LYS A 145 29.41 -38.96 39.24
CA LYS A 145 29.34 -37.95 38.18
C LYS A 145 30.67 -38.00 37.41
N PRO A 146 30.69 -38.31 36.10
CA PRO A 146 29.54 -38.60 35.24
C PRO A 146 28.83 -39.91 35.59
N HIS A 147 27.52 -39.96 35.29
CA HIS A 147 26.72 -41.16 35.48
C HIS A 147 27.07 -42.18 34.40
N LEU A 148 27.24 -43.43 34.83
CA LEU A 148 27.44 -44.58 33.94
C LEU A 148 26.17 -45.44 33.98
N PHE A 149 25.86 -46.05 32.84
CA PHE A 149 24.74 -46.97 32.69
C PHE A 149 25.29 -48.35 32.40
N PHE A 150 24.93 -49.34 33.21
CA PHE A 150 25.38 -50.71 33.01
C PHE A 150 24.21 -51.69 33.16
N GLN A 151 24.34 -52.84 32.52
CA GLN A 151 23.40 -53.94 32.65
C GLN A 151 24.14 -55.17 33.17
N PRO A 152 23.76 -55.72 34.33
CA PRO A 152 24.39 -56.95 34.84
C PRO A 152 23.99 -58.15 33.97
N ARG A 153 24.87 -59.15 33.90
CA ARG A 153 24.60 -60.38 33.13
C ARG A 153 23.35 -61.12 33.63
N MET A 154 23.13 -61.15 34.94
CA MET A 154 21.95 -61.73 35.59
C MET A 154 21.48 -60.79 36.69
N HIS A 155 20.17 -60.59 36.79
CA HIS A 155 19.59 -59.75 37.83
C HIS A 155 19.42 -60.53 39.13
N THR A 156 19.93 -59.96 40.23
CA THR A 156 19.56 -60.31 41.60
C THR A 156 18.52 -59.31 42.12
N VAL A 157 17.77 -59.66 43.17
CA VAL A 157 16.79 -58.78 43.83
C VAL A 157 17.33 -57.37 44.12
N GLN A 158 18.60 -57.26 44.52
CA GLN A 158 19.25 -55.95 44.74
C GLN A 158 19.39 -55.13 43.45
N THR A 159 19.86 -55.77 42.37
CA THR A 159 20.04 -55.10 41.07
C THR A 159 18.71 -54.76 40.41
N GLU A 160 17.66 -55.54 40.65
CA GLU A 160 16.31 -55.26 40.19
C GLU A 160 15.74 -54.01 40.88
N LYS A 161 15.92 -53.89 42.20
CA LYS A 161 15.60 -52.65 42.94
C LYS A 161 16.34 -51.43 42.40
N LEU A 162 17.63 -51.59 42.06
CA LEU A 162 18.43 -50.52 41.46
C LEU A 162 17.96 -50.15 40.05
N LEU A 163 17.55 -51.13 39.24
CA LEU A 163 17.00 -50.91 37.90
C LEU A 163 15.68 -50.13 37.97
N ILE A 164 14.76 -50.53 38.85
CA ILE A 164 13.49 -49.82 39.07
C ILE A 164 13.75 -48.37 39.49
N LYS A 165 14.69 -48.15 40.42
CA LYS A 165 15.09 -46.81 40.84
C LYS A 165 15.64 -45.99 39.68
N SER A 166 16.56 -46.55 38.89
CA SER A 166 17.16 -45.92 37.71
C SER A 166 16.09 -45.51 36.70
N LYS A 167 15.15 -46.42 36.40
CA LYS A 167 14.02 -46.16 35.52
C LYS A 167 13.16 -45.01 36.02
N CYS A 168 12.79 -45.00 37.31
CA CYS A 168 12.01 -43.93 37.90
C CYS A 168 12.73 -42.56 37.83
N GLU A 169 14.04 -42.52 38.06
CA GLU A 169 14.84 -41.30 37.90
C GLU A 169 14.88 -40.81 36.45
N LEU A 170 15.00 -41.72 35.47
CA LEU A 170 14.98 -41.37 34.05
C LEU A 170 13.60 -40.89 33.60
N ASP A 171 12.52 -41.55 34.03
CA ASP A 171 11.16 -41.15 33.70
C ASP A 171 10.88 -39.74 34.25
N HIS A 172 11.32 -39.43 35.47
CA HIS A 172 11.23 -38.08 36.03
C HIS A 172 12.04 -37.04 35.24
N LEU A 173 13.24 -37.41 34.79
CA LEU A 173 14.08 -36.54 33.95
C LEU A 173 13.42 -36.24 32.59
N ILE A 174 12.83 -37.27 31.95
CA ILE A 174 12.08 -37.13 30.71
C ILE A 174 10.91 -36.16 30.91
N GLU A 175 10.14 -36.35 31.99
CA GLU A 175 8.97 -35.51 32.26
C GLU A 175 9.34 -34.06 32.55
N GLN A 176 10.38 -33.81 33.35
CA GLN A 176 10.89 -32.46 33.57
C GLN A 176 11.34 -31.79 32.27
N ARG A 177 11.98 -32.54 31.36
CA ARG A 177 12.40 -32.00 30.07
C ARG A 177 11.22 -31.75 29.14
N ARG A 178 10.15 -32.56 29.19
CA ARG A 178 8.89 -32.32 28.46
C ARG A 178 8.22 -31.03 28.92
N GLU A 179 8.16 -30.80 30.23
CA GLU A 179 7.62 -29.55 30.78
C GLU A 179 8.43 -28.33 30.27
N HIS A 180 9.76 -28.40 30.32
CA HIS A 180 10.62 -27.35 29.77
C HIS A 180 10.39 -27.13 28.26
N LEU A 181 10.20 -28.20 27.49
CA LEU A 181 9.87 -28.09 26.07
C LEU A 181 8.53 -27.38 25.87
N HIS A 182 7.51 -27.70 26.67
CA HIS A 182 6.23 -27.00 26.63
C HIS A 182 6.40 -25.50 26.90
N ASP A 183 7.25 -25.12 27.86
CA ASP A 183 7.59 -23.71 28.10
C ASP A 183 8.31 -23.05 26.93
N GLU A 184 9.27 -23.73 26.30
CA GLU A 184 9.96 -23.23 25.11
C GLU A 184 8.97 -23.00 23.95
N LEU A 185 8.05 -23.94 23.72
CA LEU A 185 7.02 -23.81 22.69
C LEU A 185 6.07 -22.65 22.97
N ARG A 186 5.65 -22.46 24.24
CA ARG A 186 4.86 -21.28 24.66
C ARG A 186 5.60 -19.97 24.43
N LYS A 187 6.90 -19.91 24.75
CA LYS A 187 7.73 -18.71 24.52
C LYS A 187 7.85 -18.39 23.03
N ILE A 188 8.01 -19.41 22.18
CA ILE A 188 8.02 -19.23 20.72
C ILE A 188 6.70 -18.56 20.28
N ASP A 189 5.56 -19.05 20.77
CA ASP A 189 4.24 -18.46 20.45
C ASP A 189 4.14 -16.98 20.84
N CYS A 190 4.59 -16.62 22.03
CA CYS A 190 4.54 -15.23 22.50
C CYS A 190 5.50 -14.31 21.73
N SER A 191 6.70 -14.79 21.37
CA SER A 191 7.75 -13.98 20.73
C SER A 191 7.43 -13.49 19.31
N ASN A 192 6.49 -14.15 18.62
CA ASN A 192 6.16 -13.81 17.23
C ASN A 192 5.45 -12.46 17.05
N ASN A 193 5.00 -11.84 18.15
CA ASN A 193 4.24 -10.58 18.09
C ASN A 193 5.12 -9.32 18.06
N ILE A 194 6.42 -9.41 18.38
CA ILE A 194 7.18 -8.21 18.80
C ILE A 194 8.34 -7.84 17.85
N ASP A 195 9.10 -8.79 17.27
CA ASP A 195 10.46 -8.43 16.81
C ASP A 195 10.90 -8.85 15.38
N ASP A 196 10.11 -9.61 14.59
CA ASP A 196 10.65 -10.24 13.36
C ASP A 196 10.49 -9.43 12.05
N ASP A 197 10.34 -8.10 12.13
CA ASP A 197 10.21 -7.24 10.93
C ASP A 197 11.52 -7.16 10.10
N SER A 198 12.66 -7.26 10.78
CA SER A 198 14.00 -7.15 10.18
C SER A 198 14.44 -8.40 9.40
N SER A 199 14.08 -9.60 9.89
CA SER A 199 14.58 -10.87 9.30
C SER A 199 13.83 -11.28 8.03
N LEU A 200 12.53 -10.97 7.94
CA LEU A 200 11.68 -11.26 6.79
C LEU A 200 12.15 -10.54 5.53
N ASN A 201 12.61 -9.29 5.67
CA ASN A 201 13.03 -8.46 4.55
C ASN A 201 14.22 -9.09 3.79
N ARG A 202 15.15 -9.73 4.52
CA ARG A 202 16.32 -10.41 3.92
C ARG A 202 15.96 -11.66 3.11
N ARG A 203 14.98 -12.44 3.57
CA ARG A 203 14.55 -13.68 2.90
C ARG A 203 13.69 -13.38 1.66
N ASN A 204 12.99 -12.25 1.66
CA ASN A 204 12.12 -11.81 0.56
C ASN A 204 12.91 -11.29 -0.66
N ILE A 205 14.11 -10.74 -0.47
CA ILE A 205 15.01 -10.27 -1.55
C ILE A 205 15.38 -11.41 -2.52
N TYR A 206 15.44 -12.66 -2.06
CA TYR A 206 15.87 -13.79 -2.88
C TYR A 206 14.81 -14.27 -3.88
N TYR A 207 13.53 -14.01 -3.64
CA TYR A 207 12.43 -14.39 -4.55
C TYR A 207 12.03 -13.26 -5.51
N ASN A 208 12.32 -12.01 -5.17
CA ASN A 208 11.95 -10.85 -6.00
C ASN A 208 13.00 -10.46 -7.06
N LYS A 209 14.19 -11.07 -7.08
CA LYS A 209 15.20 -10.81 -8.12
C LYS A 209 14.89 -11.45 -9.48
N ASN A 210 13.86 -12.30 -9.57
CA ASN A 210 13.49 -13.00 -10.80
C ASN A 210 12.35 -12.32 -11.57
N GLU A 211 11.83 -11.20 -11.09
CA GLU A 211 10.83 -10.40 -11.82
C GLU A 211 11.43 -9.02 -12.13
N GLU A 212 12.05 -8.92 -13.31
CA GLU A 212 12.38 -7.66 -13.96
C GLU A 212 11.14 -6.76 -14.05
N PRO A 213 11.26 -5.43 -13.85
CA PRO A 213 10.12 -4.52 -13.97
C PRO A 213 9.76 -4.38 -15.46
N THR A 214 8.78 -5.15 -15.92
CA THR A 214 8.16 -4.93 -17.22
C THR A 214 7.45 -3.57 -17.20
N LYS A 215 8.09 -2.61 -17.85
CA LYS A 215 7.56 -1.27 -18.12
C LYS A 215 6.17 -1.43 -18.73
N SER A 216 5.17 -0.83 -18.10
CA SER A 216 3.81 -0.71 -18.60
C SER A 216 3.82 0.00 -19.95
N ASN A 217 3.60 -0.76 -21.02
CA ASN A 217 3.07 -0.26 -22.28
C ASN A 217 1.89 -1.17 -22.62
N ILE A 218 0.67 -0.70 -22.34
CA ILE A 218 -0.54 -1.32 -22.87
C ILE A 218 -0.66 -0.85 -24.32
N PRO A 219 -0.50 -1.76 -25.29
CA PRO A 219 -1.50 -1.80 -26.36
C PRO A 219 -1.84 -3.23 -26.79
N GLY A 220 -3.14 -3.51 -26.87
CA GLY A 220 -3.68 -4.59 -27.70
C GLY A 220 -4.25 -5.76 -26.91
N ILE A 221 -5.56 -5.70 -26.66
CA ILE A 221 -6.40 -6.86 -26.38
C ILE A 221 -6.14 -7.91 -27.47
N ARG A 222 -5.66 -9.09 -27.09
CA ARG A 222 -5.83 -10.34 -27.82
C ARG A 222 -6.09 -11.45 -26.80
N ASP A 223 -7.34 -11.90 -26.78
CA ASP A 223 -7.77 -13.08 -26.05
C ASP A 223 -7.00 -14.29 -26.56
N ASN A 224 -6.30 -15.00 -25.66
CA ASN A 224 -5.86 -16.37 -25.87
C ASN A 224 -6.08 -17.14 -24.57
N THR A 225 -7.29 -17.68 -24.44
CA THR A 225 -7.69 -18.59 -23.37
C THR A 225 -7.08 -19.97 -23.63
N GLU A 226 -5.83 -20.19 -23.23
CA GLU A 226 -5.32 -21.55 -23.08
C GLU A 226 -5.76 -22.10 -21.72
N LYS A 227 -6.84 -22.89 -21.74
CA LYS A 227 -7.20 -23.76 -20.63
C LYS A 227 -6.06 -24.78 -20.44
N ARG A 228 -5.28 -24.66 -19.38
CA ARG A 228 -4.50 -25.79 -18.86
C ARG A 228 -5.41 -26.61 -17.97
N ASP A 229 -5.79 -27.79 -18.45
CA ASP A 229 -6.51 -28.79 -17.65
C ASP A 229 -5.59 -29.39 -16.59
N TYR A 230 -5.85 -29.06 -15.32
CA TYR A 230 -5.20 -29.67 -14.15
C TYR A 230 -6.04 -30.83 -13.60
N SER A 231 -6.58 -31.69 -14.46
CA SER A 231 -7.48 -32.78 -14.05
C SER A 231 -6.77 -34.04 -13.55
N ASN A 232 -5.43 -34.10 -13.49
CA ASN A 232 -4.71 -35.26 -12.96
C ASN A 232 -3.62 -34.85 -11.95
N VAL A 233 -4.04 -34.56 -10.72
CA VAL A 233 -3.18 -34.67 -9.54
C VAL A 233 -3.77 -35.80 -8.69
N PRO A 234 -3.03 -36.91 -8.45
CA PRO A 234 -3.49 -37.97 -7.57
C PRO A 234 -3.77 -37.43 -6.17
N ILE A 235 -5.01 -37.58 -5.72
CA ILE A 235 -5.43 -37.30 -4.35
C ILE A 235 -4.90 -38.46 -3.51
N GLU A 236 -3.82 -38.25 -2.77
CA GLU A 236 -3.50 -39.14 -1.66
C GLU A 236 -4.43 -38.82 -0.49
N ASP A 237 -5.08 -39.87 0.01
CA ASP A 237 -6.03 -39.83 1.12
C ASP A 237 -5.36 -39.24 2.37
N ASN A 238 -5.94 -38.17 2.90
CA ASN A 238 -5.60 -37.62 4.20
C ASN A 238 -6.58 -38.20 5.24
N PRO A 239 -6.21 -39.21 6.04
CA PRO A 239 -7.10 -39.77 7.03
C PRO A 239 -7.01 -38.88 8.26
N LEU A 240 -7.98 -38.00 8.49
CA LEU A 240 -8.35 -37.43 9.80
C LEU A 240 -9.46 -36.37 9.64
N LYS A 241 -10.66 -36.78 9.21
CA LYS A 241 -11.90 -36.04 9.46
C LYS A 241 -13.05 -37.00 9.73
N SER A 242 -13.11 -37.49 10.96
CA SER A 242 -14.35 -37.99 11.55
C SER A 242 -14.43 -37.45 12.96
N ASN A 243 -15.38 -36.56 13.23
CA ASN A 243 -16.15 -36.47 14.47
C ASN A 243 -17.24 -35.41 14.26
N ASN A 244 -18.40 -35.88 13.79
CA ASN A 244 -19.65 -35.12 13.86
C ASN A 244 -20.16 -35.17 15.30
N LEU A 245 -20.23 -34.03 15.97
CA LEU A 245 -20.93 -33.90 17.24
C LEU A 245 -22.37 -33.47 16.95
N VAL A 246 -23.29 -34.43 17.05
CA VAL A 246 -24.73 -34.22 16.94
C VAL A 246 -25.21 -33.51 18.22
N ILE A 247 -25.68 -32.27 18.09
CA ILE A 247 -26.37 -31.56 19.17
C ILE A 247 -27.85 -31.95 19.11
N GLN A 248 -28.29 -32.77 20.07
CA GLN A 248 -29.72 -32.99 20.35
C GLN A 248 -30.26 -31.77 21.10
N LYS A 249 -31.32 -31.14 20.57
CA LYS A 249 -32.09 -30.11 21.28
C LYS A 249 -33.06 -30.79 22.25
N ALA A 250 -33.10 -30.27 23.48
CA ALA A 250 -34.17 -30.47 24.44
C ALA A 250 -35.40 -29.63 24.07
#